data_AF-A0A821DKG7-F1
#
_entry.id   AF-A0A821DKG7-F1
#
_cell.length_a   1.000
_cell.length_b   1.000
_cell.length_c   1.000
_cell.angle_alpha   90.00
_cell.angle_beta   90.00
_cell.angle_gamma   90.00
#
_symmetry.space_group_name_H-M   'P 1'
#
loop_
_entity.id
_entity.type
_entity.pdbx_description
1 polymer ?
#
loop_
_entity_poly.entity_id
_entity_poly.type
_entity_poly.pdbx_seq_one_letter_code
_entity_poly.pdbx_strand_id
1 'polypeptide(L)'
;PIQDIKHQLASLSIRFIDKSLSGHCDLTKTCATNLKIINSDNGMSTDSQIHKQFYEVYKNDPEMNQVNVFMCFHPVAMCEIFMPFNRTLIVIASTRYELARFSKEDWTKLNKNLQIIASDPR
;
A
#
# COMPACT_ATOMS: atom_id res chain seq x y z
N PRO A 1 -12.37 -4.26 5.02
CA PRO A 1 -12.17 -3.17 4.04
C PRO A 1 -11.96 -3.64 2.61
N ILE A 2 -10.90 -4.41 2.29
CA ILE A 2 -10.63 -4.79 0.89
C ILE A 2 -11.71 -5.70 0.29
N GLN A 3 -12.29 -6.60 1.08
CA GLN A 3 -13.37 -7.48 0.62
C GLN A 3 -14.64 -6.70 0.26
N ASP A 4 -14.96 -5.66 1.04
CA ASP A 4 -16.10 -4.79 0.77
C ASP A 4 -15.93 -4.05 -0.55
N ILE A 5 -14.72 -3.54 -0.83
CA ILE A 5 -14.38 -2.90 -2.11
C ILE A 5 -14.46 -3.88 -3.26
N LYS A 6 -13.89 -5.08 -3.13
CA LYS A 6 -13.99 -6.13 -4.16
C LYS A 6 -15.45 -6.47 -4.47
N HIS A 7 -16.29 -6.56 -3.45
CA HIS A 7 -17.72 -6.83 -3.63
C HIS A 7 -18.44 -5.67 -4.31
N GLN A 8 -18.26 -4.43 -3.84
CA GLN A 8 -18.92 -3.24 -4.40
C GLN A 8 -18.52 -2.96 -5.84
N LEU A 9 -17.26 -3.27 -6.19
CA LEU A 9 -16.72 -3.03 -7.52
C LEU A 9 -16.77 -4.26 -8.43
N ALA A 10 -17.39 -5.37 -7.99
CA ALA A 10 -17.42 -6.62 -8.76
C ALA A 10 -18.09 -6.48 -10.13
N SER A 11 -19.03 -5.55 -10.29
CA SER A 11 -19.72 -5.28 -11.56
C SER A 11 -18.91 -4.43 -12.53
N LEU A 12 -17.87 -3.77 -12.05
CA LEU A 12 -16.92 -3.04 -12.87
C LEU A 12 -15.81 -4.03 -13.18
N SER A 13 -15.45 -4.23 -14.45
CA SER A 13 -14.43 -5.19 -14.91
C SER A 13 -13.01 -4.87 -14.41
N ILE A 14 -12.83 -4.83 -13.10
CA ILE A 14 -11.63 -4.43 -12.36
C ILE A 14 -10.97 -5.70 -11.86
N ARG A 15 -9.66 -5.81 -12.10
CA ARG A 15 -8.84 -6.89 -11.58
C ARG A 15 -8.12 -6.42 -10.32
N PHE A 16 -8.30 -7.15 -9.23
CA PHE A 16 -7.63 -6.89 -7.97
C PHE A 16 -6.37 -7.75 -7.83
N ILE A 17 -5.26 -7.14 -7.43
CA ILE A 17 -4.05 -7.82 -6.98
C ILE A 17 -3.96 -7.56 -5.48
N ASP A 18 -4.08 -8.62 -4.67
CA ASP A 18 -4.12 -8.53 -3.21
C ASP A 18 -3.11 -9.50 -2.61
N LYS A 19 -2.03 -8.95 -2.05
CA LYS A 19 -0.91 -9.67 -1.45
C LYS A 19 -0.76 -9.22 0.00
N SER A 20 -1.50 -9.87 0.89
CA SER A 20 -1.61 -9.56 2.30
C SER A 20 -0.49 -10.19 3.12
N LEU A 21 0.02 -9.41 4.09
CA LEU A 21 0.93 -9.85 5.14
C LEU A 21 0.23 -10.05 6.50
N SER A 22 -1.10 -9.92 6.54
CA SER A 22 -1.85 -10.11 7.79
C SER A 22 -1.91 -11.58 8.19
N GLY A 23 -1.93 -11.88 9.48
CA GLY A 23 -2.15 -13.26 9.97
C GLY A 23 -3.51 -13.88 9.61
N HIS A 24 -4.44 -13.12 9.04
CA HIS A 24 -5.74 -13.62 8.57
C HIS A 24 -5.79 -13.87 7.06
N CYS A 25 -4.66 -13.74 6.35
CA CYS A 25 -4.64 -13.82 4.88
C CYS A 25 -5.04 -15.21 4.34
N ASP A 26 -4.87 -16.27 5.13
CA ASP A 26 -5.20 -17.64 4.74
C ASP A 26 -6.70 -17.82 4.52
N LEU A 27 -7.52 -17.19 5.38
CA LEU A 27 -8.98 -17.24 5.28
C LEU A 27 -9.49 -16.62 3.99
N THR A 28 -8.80 -15.59 3.50
CA THR A 28 -9.15 -14.86 2.27
C THR A 28 -8.37 -15.33 1.05
N LYS A 29 -7.45 -16.30 1.19
CA LYS A 29 -6.53 -16.76 0.14
C LYS A 29 -5.76 -15.62 -0.53
N THR A 30 -5.32 -14.64 0.26
CA THR A 30 -4.59 -13.45 -0.23
C THR A 30 -3.17 -13.36 0.34
N CYS A 31 -2.66 -14.41 0.98
CA CYS A 31 -1.31 -14.38 1.53
C CYS A 31 -0.27 -14.08 0.46
N ALA A 32 0.60 -13.12 0.76
CA ALA A 32 1.76 -12.83 -0.03
C ALA A 32 2.71 -14.04 -0.04
N THR A 33 3.06 -14.56 -1.21
CA THR A 33 3.99 -15.69 -1.37
C THR A 33 5.30 -15.33 -2.04
N ASN A 34 5.37 -14.17 -2.71
CA ASN A 34 6.50 -13.81 -3.58
C ASN A 34 6.90 -12.33 -3.49
N LEU A 35 6.71 -11.69 -2.33
CA LEU A 35 7.22 -10.34 -2.12
C LEU A 35 8.74 -10.36 -1.94
N LYS A 36 9.43 -9.51 -2.71
CA LYS A 36 10.90 -9.44 -2.75
C LYS A 36 11.52 -8.57 -1.66
N ILE A 37 10.82 -7.50 -1.24
CA ILE A 37 11.36 -6.46 -0.34
C ILE A 37 10.60 -6.37 0.98
N ILE A 38 9.27 -6.41 0.92
CA ILE A 38 8.41 -6.28 2.10
C ILE A 38 7.96 -7.65 2.60
N ASN A 39 8.03 -7.88 3.90
CA ASN A 39 7.65 -9.12 4.57
C ASN A 39 7.01 -8.81 5.94
N SER A 40 6.69 -9.86 6.70
CA SER A 40 6.10 -9.76 8.05
C SER A 40 6.94 -8.95 9.04
N ASP A 41 8.25 -8.92 8.84
CA ASP A 41 9.20 -8.37 9.81
C ASP A 41 9.40 -6.87 9.60
N ASN A 42 9.29 -6.39 8.35
CA ASN A 42 9.55 -4.99 7.98
C ASN A 42 8.33 -4.22 7.48
N GLY A 43 7.19 -4.87 7.23
CA GLY A 43 5.99 -4.23 6.66
C GLY A 43 5.42 -3.09 7.53
N MET A 44 5.68 -3.12 8.83
CA MET A 44 5.24 -2.10 9.80
C MET A 44 6.31 -1.04 10.12
N SER A 45 7.46 -1.09 9.49
CA SER A 45 8.63 -0.25 9.82
C SER A 45 9.41 0.16 8.58
N THR A 46 8.70 0.38 7.46
CA THR A 46 9.34 0.80 6.21
C THR A 46 9.93 2.21 6.34
N ASP A 47 11.21 2.35 6.02
CA ASP A 47 11.91 3.63 5.94
C ASP A 47 12.19 4.05 4.48
N SER A 48 12.89 5.16 4.29
CA SER A 48 13.25 5.67 2.95
C SER A 48 14.14 4.71 2.16
N GLN A 49 14.95 3.89 2.83
CA GLN A 49 15.81 2.92 2.14
C GLN A 49 14.97 1.78 1.58
N ILE A 50 14.04 1.25 2.37
CA ILE A 50 13.08 0.23 1.93
C ILE A 50 12.21 0.77 0.79
N HIS A 51 11.74 2.03 0.87
CA HIS A 51 10.97 2.65 -0.21
C HIS A 51 11.75 2.70 -1.53
N LYS A 52 13.02 3.12 -1.47
CA LYS A 52 13.90 3.15 -2.63
C LYS A 52 14.14 1.75 -3.20
N GLN A 53 14.46 0.77 -2.36
CA GLN A 53 14.68 -0.62 -2.78
C GLN A 53 13.43 -1.23 -3.41
N PHE A 54 12.26 -0.98 -2.81
CA PHE A 54 10.99 -1.44 -3.36
C PHE A 54 10.76 -0.86 -4.75
N TYR A 55 10.88 0.46 -4.92
CA TYR A 55 10.74 1.08 -6.23
C TYR A 55 11.73 0.51 -7.25
N GLU A 56 13.02 0.40 -6.91
CA GLU A 56 14.03 -0.10 -7.82
C GLU A 56 13.78 -1.55 -8.27
N VAL A 57 13.29 -2.41 -7.37
CA VAL A 57 12.97 -3.81 -7.69
C VAL A 57 11.71 -3.94 -8.53
N TYR A 58 10.70 -3.10 -8.29
CA TYR A 58 9.37 -3.26 -8.90
C TYR A 58 9.07 -2.29 -10.05
N LYS A 59 9.87 -1.25 -10.30
CA LYS A 59 9.61 -0.26 -11.38
C LYS A 59 9.51 -0.86 -12.77
N ASN A 60 10.13 -2.01 -13.00
CA ASN A 60 10.09 -2.75 -14.27
C ASN A 60 9.41 -4.13 -14.11
N ASP A 61 8.77 -4.42 -12.98
CA ASP A 61 8.15 -5.70 -12.71
C ASP A 61 6.87 -5.87 -13.57
N PRO A 62 6.70 -6.98 -14.30
CA PRO A 62 5.55 -7.16 -15.19
C PRO A 62 4.19 -7.08 -14.49
N GLU A 63 4.08 -7.55 -13.24
CA GLU A 63 2.83 -7.47 -12.47
C GLU A 63 2.57 -6.02 -12.06
N MET A 64 3.59 -5.33 -11.55
CA MET A 64 3.50 -3.93 -11.13
C MET A 64 3.15 -3.00 -12.29
N ASN A 65 3.69 -3.26 -13.48
CA ASN A 65 3.41 -2.48 -14.68
C ASN A 65 1.95 -2.58 -15.16
N GLN A 66 1.21 -3.60 -14.73
CA GLN A 66 -0.21 -3.75 -15.03
C GLN A 66 -1.11 -3.00 -14.04
N VAL A 67 -0.55 -2.40 -12.99
CA VAL A 67 -1.33 -1.69 -11.96
C VAL A 67 -1.56 -0.24 -12.38
N ASN A 68 -2.83 0.15 -12.48
CA ASN A 68 -3.23 1.53 -12.76
C ASN A 68 -3.45 2.34 -11.48
N VAL A 69 -3.93 1.69 -10.42
CA VAL A 69 -4.33 2.32 -9.17
C VAL A 69 -3.79 1.49 -8.01
N PHE A 70 -3.15 2.16 -7.07
CA PHE A 70 -2.81 1.60 -5.77
C PHE A 70 -3.87 2.00 -4.75
N MET A 71 -4.30 1.04 -3.94
CA MET A 71 -5.27 1.27 -2.88
C MET A 71 -4.69 0.80 -1.56
N CYS A 72 -4.66 1.68 -0.57
CA CYS A 72 -4.13 1.34 0.75
C CYS A 72 -5.10 1.73 1.86
N PHE A 73 -5.26 0.80 2.80
CA PHE A 73 -6.29 0.83 3.85
C PHE A 73 -5.68 0.91 5.24
N HIS A 74 -4.95 -0.14 5.63
CA HIS A 74 -4.40 -0.26 6.97
C HIS A 74 -3.09 -1.08 6.94
N PRO A 75 -1.95 -0.52 7.39
CA PRO A 75 -1.78 0.88 7.80
C PRO A 75 -1.72 1.84 6.60
N VAL A 76 -2.21 3.07 6.78
CA VAL A 76 -2.13 4.14 5.74
C VAL A 76 -0.68 4.50 5.42
N ALA A 77 0.20 4.40 6.40
CA ALA A 77 1.64 4.60 6.26
C ALA A 77 2.29 3.74 5.15
N MET A 78 1.71 2.57 4.83
CA MET A 78 2.20 1.75 3.71
C MET A 78 1.97 2.40 2.34
N CYS A 79 1.09 3.40 2.21
CA CYS A 79 0.91 4.12 0.95
C CYS A 79 2.19 4.82 0.47
N GLU A 80 3.07 5.20 1.40
CA GLU A 80 4.31 5.94 1.09
C GLU A 80 5.24 5.14 0.16
N ILE A 81 5.21 3.80 0.22
CA ILE A 81 6.04 2.94 -0.62
C ILE A 81 5.65 3.00 -2.12
N PHE A 82 4.40 3.38 -2.41
CA PHE A 82 3.85 3.43 -3.76
C PHE A 82 3.92 4.82 -4.38
N MET A 83 4.20 5.88 -3.61
CA MET A 83 4.34 7.25 -4.11
C MET A 83 5.32 7.38 -5.30
N PRO A 84 6.49 6.70 -5.33
CA PRO A 84 7.45 6.84 -6.42
C PRO A 84 6.96 6.32 -7.78
N PHE A 85 5.95 5.45 -7.83
CA PHE A 85 5.44 4.87 -9.08
C PHE A 85 4.63 5.87 -9.92
N ASN A 86 4.30 7.02 -9.35
CA ASN A 86 3.54 8.06 -10.03
C ASN A 86 2.25 7.52 -10.67
N ARG A 87 1.48 6.73 -9.91
CA ARG A 87 0.14 6.23 -10.27
C ARG A 87 -0.91 6.80 -9.31
N THR A 88 -2.18 6.66 -9.66
CA THR A 88 -3.29 7.02 -8.76
C THR A 88 -3.19 6.23 -7.45
N LEU A 89 -3.30 6.95 -6.34
CA LEU A 89 -3.27 6.40 -4.98
C LEU A 89 -4.60 6.70 -4.29
N ILE A 90 -5.37 5.66 -3.98
CA ILE A 90 -6.58 5.75 -3.18
C ILE A 90 -6.21 5.40 -1.74
N VAL A 91 -6.30 6.40 -0.86
CA VAL A 91 -5.99 6.25 0.56
C VAL A 91 -7.29 6.16 1.36
N ILE A 92 -7.52 5.04 2.04
CA ILE A 92 -8.68 4.82 2.89
C ILE A 92 -8.20 4.66 4.33
N ALA A 93 -8.12 5.77 5.06
CA ALA A 93 -7.71 5.82 6.47
C ALA A 93 -8.80 5.28 7.40
N SER A 94 -9.07 3.97 7.33
CA SER A 94 -10.20 3.33 8.01
C SER A 94 -10.05 3.26 9.54
N THR A 95 -8.87 2.89 10.03
CA THR A 95 -8.57 2.72 11.46
C THR A 95 -7.07 2.94 11.71
N ARG A 96 -6.70 3.22 12.96
CA ARG A 96 -5.31 3.36 13.44
C ARG A 96 -4.42 4.11 12.45
N TYR A 97 -4.81 5.35 12.19
CA TYR A 97 -4.14 6.26 11.26
C TYR A 97 -2.61 6.31 11.49
N GLU A 98 -2.23 6.23 12.76
CA GLU A 98 -0.85 6.28 13.25
C GLU A 98 0.00 5.05 12.98
N LEU A 99 -0.63 3.93 12.63
CA LEU A 99 0.05 2.65 12.70
C LEU A 99 1.23 2.60 11.72
N ALA A 100 2.34 1.99 12.15
CA ALA A 100 3.67 2.04 11.52
C ALA A 100 4.43 3.36 11.67
N ARG A 101 3.89 4.37 12.37
CA ARG A 101 4.58 5.62 12.71
C ARG A 101 4.55 5.80 14.23
N PHE A 102 5.67 5.56 14.89
CA PHE A 102 5.72 5.47 16.37
C PHE A 102 6.29 6.74 17.02
N SER A 103 6.81 7.67 16.24
CA SER A 103 7.32 8.97 16.71
C SER A 103 6.49 10.14 16.16
N LYS A 104 6.60 11.30 16.80
CA LYS A 104 5.96 12.54 16.32
C LYS A 104 6.50 12.96 14.95
N GLU A 105 7.78 12.74 14.74
CA GLU A 105 8.50 13.05 13.51
C GLU A 105 7.96 12.20 12.36
N ASP A 106 7.79 10.89 12.58
CA ASP A 106 7.22 9.95 11.62
C ASP A 106 5.77 10.31 11.27
N TRP A 107 4.97 10.69 12.26
CA TRP A 107 3.60 11.18 12.04
C TRP A 107 3.56 12.45 11.20
N THR A 108 4.44 13.40 11.50
CA THR A 108 4.50 14.68 10.77
C THR A 108 4.88 14.43 9.32
N LYS A 109 5.81 13.49 9.08
CA LYS A 109 6.18 13.05 7.73
C LYS A 109 5.01 12.37 7.02
N LEU A 110 4.30 11.45 7.68
CA LEU A 110 3.12 10.80 7.12
C LEU A 110 2.06 11.84 6.71
N ASN A 111 1.73 12.78 7.58
CA ASN A 111 0.76 13.84 7.30
C ASN A 111 1.15 14.65 6.05
N LYS A 112 2.42 15.03 5.94
CA LYS A 112 2.94 15.75 4.77
C LYS A 112 2.82 14.92 3.49
N ASN A 113 3.13 13.62 3.56
CA ASN A 113 3.02 12.73 2.41
C ASN A 113 1.56 12.51 1.97
N LEU A 114 0.62 12.43 2.93
CA LEU A 114 -0.80 12.38 2.60
C LEU A 114 -1.30 13.68 1.96
N GLN A 115 -0.82 14.84 2.39
CA GLN A 115 -1.12 16.11 1.72
C GLN A 115 -0.59 16.13 0.28
N ILE A 116 0.62 15.60 0.04
CA ILE A 116 1.18 15.46 -1.31
C ILE A 116 0.30 14.55 -2.17
N ILE A 117 -0.08 13.37 -1.65
CA ILE A 117 -0.97 12.43 -2.36
C ILE A 117 -2.31 13.10 -2.70
N ALA A 118 -2.89 13.84 -1.75
CA ALA A 118 -4.17 14.51 -1.93
C ALA A 118 -4.10 15.74 -2.86
N SER A 119 -2.91 16.32 -3.06
CA SER A 119 -2.75 17.54 -3.87
C SER A 119 -2.82 17.30 -5.38
N ASP A 120 -2.67 16.05 -5.83
CA ASP A 120 -2.73 15.66 -7.24
C ASP A 120 -3.64 14.42 -7.43
N PRO A 121 -4.96 14.57 -7.27
CA PRO A 121 -5.92 13.49 -7.55
C PRO A 121 -5.97 13.24 -9.05
N ARG A 122 -5.48 12.07 -9.48
CA ARG A 122 -5.39 11.63 -10.88
C ARG A 122 -6.34 10.50 -11.20
#